data_AF-A0AAW7YL47-F1
#
_entry.id   AF-A0AAW7YL47-F1
#
_cell.length_a   1.000
_cell.length_b   1.000
_cell.length_c   1.000
_cell.angle_alpha   90.00
_cell.angle_beta   90.00
_cell.angle_gamma   90.00
#
_symmetry.space_group_name_H-M   'P 1'
#
loop_
_entity.id
_entity.type
_entity.pdbx_description
1 polymer ?
#
loop_
_entity_poly.entity_id
_entity_poly.type
_entity_poly.pdbx_seq_one_letter_code
_entity_poly.pdbx_strand_id
1 'polypeptide(L)'
;MINPKDVSDESQSNDDQSTTKDVNSEINAAQTEDEYYNALRKKYHGGLSSAELQTKTAIEKGYYDGNNADQVYQKIQNEEQKIQNGEYDQYKN
;
A
#
# COMPACT_ATOMS: atom_id res chain seq x y z
N MET A 1 -15.61 -7.56 -47.63
CA MET A 1 -16.16 -8.16 -46.40
C MET A 1 -16.51 -7.01 -45.44
N ILE A 2 -17.57 -7.21 -44.65
CA ILE A 2 -18.38 -6.24 -43.89
C ILE A 2 -17.69 -5.72 -42.61
N ASN A 3 -17.82 -4.41 -42.33
CA ASN A 3 -17.96 -3.59 -41.09
C ASN A 3 -18.18 -4.28 -39.70
N PRO A 4 -18.35 -3.55 -38.57
CA PRO A 4 -17.74 -2.33 -37.96
C PRO A 4 -17.52 -2.45 -36.40
N LYS A 5 -17.10 -1.36 -35.71
CA LYS A 5 -17.16 -1.13 -34.22
C LYS A 5 -16.24 -2.05 -33.36
N ASP A 6 -15.62 -1.65 -32.26
CA ASP A 6 -15.98 -0.80 -31.11
C ASP A 6 -14.73 -0.07 -30.59
N VAL A 7 -14.74 1.26 -30.42
CA VAL A 7 -14.86 1.93 -29.10
C VAL A 7 -14.40 1.12 -27.88
N SER A 8 -13.24 1.50 -27.37
CA SER A 8 -12.98 1.64 -25.94
C SER A 8 -12.14 2.91 -25.83
N ASP A 9 -12.75 4.08 -25.82
CA ASP A 9 -13.28 4.68 -24.59
C ASP A 9 -12.19 4.62 -23.49
N GLU A 10 -11.14 5.44 -23.66
CA GLU A 10 -10.33 5.89 -22.52
C GLU A 10 -11.17 6.86 -21.68
N SER A 11 -12.29 6.33 -21.17
CA SER A 11 -13.01 6.92 -20.07
C SER A 11 -12.15 6.76 -18.83
N GLN A 12 -11.79 7.91 -18.29
CA GLN A 12 -11.55 8.15 -16.87
C GLN A 12 -10.30 7.49 -16.26
N SER A 13 -9.26 8.29 -16.15
CA SER A 13 -8.49 8.34 -14.90
C SER A 13 -8.47 9.77 -14.37
N ASN A 14 -9.65 10.40 -14.36
CA ASN A 14 -9.93 11.57 -13.54
C ASN A 14 -10.24 11.08 -12.13
N ASP A 15 -9.23 10.99 -11.24
CA ASP A 15 -9.30 11.54 -9.86
C ASP A 15 -8.16 11.13 -8.91
N ASP A 16 -7.24 10.22 -9.27
CA ASP A 16 -6.27 9.74 -8.28
C ASP A 16 -5.13 10.73 -7.94
N GLN A 17 -4.94 11.79 -8.73
CA GLN A 17 -3.87 12.76 -8.46
C GLN A 17 -4.18 13.72 -7.30
N SER A 18 -5.45 13.96 -6.99
CA SER A 18 -5.81 14.88 -5.89
C SER A 18 -5.66 14.19 -4.55
N THR A 19 -6.25 13.00 -4.40
CA THR A 19 -6.21 12.18 -3.18
C THR A 19 -4.79 11.68 -2.88
N THR A 20 -4.04 11.23 -3.89
CA THR A 20 -2.68 10.70 -3.69
C THR A 20 -1.68 11.77 -3.26
N LYS A 21 -1.83 13.03 -3.73
CA LYS A 21 -0.99 14.15 -3.29
C LYS A 21 -1.20 14.45 -1.80
N ASP A 22 -2.43 14.36 -1.34
CA ASP A 22 -2.76 14.58 0.07
C ASP A 22 -2.20 13.45 0.95
N VAL A 23 -2.35 12.19 0.55
CA VAL A 23 -1.85 11.06 1.36
C VAL A 23 -0.32 11.03 1.45
N ASN A 24 0.42 11.41 0.40
CA ASN A 24 1.88 11.56 0.50
C ASN A 24 2.28 12.63 1.52
N SER A 25 1.48 13.69 1.64
CA SER A 25 1.70 14.73 2.63
C SER A 25 1.40 14.23 4.04
N GLU A 26 0.34 13.43 4.22
CA GLU A 26 0.05 12.74 5.50
C GLU A 26 1.21 11.82 5.93
N ILE A 27 1.76 11.04 5.00
CA ILE A 27 2.92 10.15 5.27
C ILE A 27 4.12 10.97 5.76
N ASN A 28 4.40 12.11 5.12
CA ASN A 28 5.53 12.97 5.48
C ASN A 28 5.29 13.75 6.78
N ALA A 29 4.03 14.00 7.14
CA ALA A 29 3.64 14.73 8.33
C ALA A 29 3.45 13.83 9.56
N ALA A 30 3.34 12.51 9.38
CA ALA A 30 3.13 11.55 10.46
C ALA A 30 4.17 11.71 11.57
N GLN A 31 3.69 11.86 12.80
CA GLN A 31 4.51 12.00 14.01
C GLN A 31 4.60 10.67 14.79
N THR A 32 3.70 9.74 14.50
CA THR A 32 3.62 8.43 15.17
C THR A 32 3.66 7.28 14.15
N GLU A 33 4.03 6.09 14.60
CA GLU A 33 4.00 4.89 13.76
C GLU A 33 2.57 4.60 13.27
N ASP A 34 1.56 4.77 14.13
CA ASP A 34 0.16 4.53 13.78
C ASP A 34 -0.32 5.48 12.68
N GLU A 35 0.02 6.77 12.75
CA GLU A 35 -0.29 7.74 11.69
C GLU A 35 0.40 7.37 10.37
N TYR A 36 1.67 6.96 10.45
CA TYR A 36 2.44 6.55 9.28
C TYR A 36 1.81 5.32 8.58
N TYR A 37 1.53 4.26 9.34
CA TYR A 37 0.90 3.07 8.78
C TYR A 37 -0.51 3.37 8.28
N ASN A 38 -1.31 4.14 9.01
CA ASN A 38 -2.65 4.51 8.55
C ASN A 38 -2.61 5.26 7.21
N ALA A 39 -1.68 6.20 7.03
CA ALA A 39 -1.49 6.90 5.77
C ALA A 39 -0.98 5.95 4.66
N LEU A 40 -0.12 4.97 4.97
CA LEU A 40 0.22 3.91 4.03
C LEU A 40 -1.00 3.09 3.63
N ARG A 41 -1.85 2.65 4.57
CA ARG A 41 -3.06 1.87 4.26
C ARG A 41 -4.03 2.67 3.40
N LYS A 42 -4.17 3.98 3.62
CA LYS A 42 -4.92 4.87 2.70
C LYS A 42 -4.34 4.83 1.29
N LYS A 43 -3.01 4.95 1.15
CA LYS A 43 -2.32 4.98 -0.15
C LYS A 43 -2.38 3.64 -0.89
N TYR A 44 -2.36 2.53 -0.17
CA TYR A 44 -2.27 1.18 -0.72
C TYR A 44 -3.58 0.39 -0.54
N HIS A 45 -4.71 1.08 -0.51
CA HIS A 45 -6.07 0.51 -0.50
C HIS A 45 -6.30 -0.56 0.60
N GLY A 46 -5.86 -0.26 1.81
CA GLY A 46 -5.93 -1.16 2.96
C GLY A 46 -4.88 -2.27 2.95
N GLY A 47 -3.98 -2.32 1.97
CA GLY A 47 -2.93 -3.33 1.85
C GLY A 47 -1.56 -2.92 2.36
N LEU A 48 -0.62 -3.87 2.29
CA LEU A 48 0.81 -3.60 2.51
C LEU A 48 1.37 -2.67 1.44
N SER A 49 2.21 -1.73 1.84
CA SER A 49 2.96 -0.91 0.90
C SER A 49 3.96 -1.74 0.11
N SER A 50 4.36 -1.25 -1.06
CA SER A 50 5.38 -1.94 -1.87
C SER A 50 6.70 -2.13 -1.13
N ALA A 51 7.07 -1.19 -0.26
CA ALA A 51 8.28 -1.29 0.56
C ALA A 51 8.18 -2.39 1.63
N GLU A 52 7.02 -2.54 2.27
CA GLU A 52 6.76 -3.62 3.23
C GLU A 52 6.82 -4.98 2.53
N LEU A 53 6.19 -5.12 1.36
CA LEU A 53 6.21 -6.36 0.57
C LEU A 53 7.63 -6.75 0.13
N GLN A 54 8.42 -5.78 -0.34
CA GLN A 54 9.81 -6.01 -0.74
C GLN A 54 10.67 -6.40 0.45
N THR A 55 10.51 -5.70 1.58
CA THR A 55 11.26 -5.98 2.82
C THR A 55 10.92 -7.38 3.35
N LYS A 56 9.64 -7.73 3.42
CA LYS A 56 9.17 -9.08 3.79
C LYS A 56 9.84 -10.15 2.92
N THR A 57 9.78 -9.97 1.60
CA THR A 57 10.36 -10.90 0.63
C THR A 57 11.88 -11.00 0.77
N ALA A 58 12.57 -9.88 1.01
CA ALA A 58 14.01 -9.86 1.19
C ALA A 58 14.43 -10.61 2.46
N ILE A 59 13.69 -10.44 3.55
CA ILE A 59 13.95 -11.19 4.80
C ILE A 59 13.69 -12.68 4.59
N GLU A 60 12.55 -13.06 4.01
CA GLU A 60 12.19 -14.46 3.74
C GLU A 60 13.22 -15.19 2.85
N LYS A 61 13.85 -14.47 1.92
CA LYS A 61 14.88 -15.02 1.01
C LYS A 61 16.31 -14.88 1.55
N GLY A 62 16.50 -14.28 2.72
CA GLY A 62 17.82 -14.02 3.29
C GLY A 62 18.64 -12.96 2.53
N TYR A 63 17.99 -12.07 1.79
CA TYR A 63 18.61 -10.92 1.11
C TYR A 63 18.63 -9.64 1.95
N TYR A 64 18.02 -9.67 3.13
CA TYR A 64 18.00 -8.53 4.05
C TYR A 64 19.15 -8.65 5.06
N ASP A 65 20.18 -7.82 4.91
CA ASP A 65 21.38 -7.81 5.77
C ASP A 65 21.26 -6.91 7.01
N GLY A 66 20.07 -6.40 7.32
CA GLY A 66 19.87 -5.55 8.50
C GLY A 66 19.87 -6.35 9.80
N ASN A 67 20.63 -5.90 10.80
CA ASN A 67 20.69 -6.51 12.14
C ASN A 67 19.33 -6.52 12.88
N ASN A 68 18.35 -5.79 12.37
CA ASN A 68 16.98 -5.71 12.88
C ASN A 68 15.97 -6.52 12.05
N ALA A 69 16.42 -7.46 11.22
CA ALA A 69 15.57 -8.28 10.34
C ALA A 69 14.35 -8.85 11.08
N ASP A 70 14.57 -9.48 12.24
CA ASP A 70 13.50 -10.09 13.03
C ASP A 70 12.45 -9.07 13.50
N GLN A 71 12.89 -7.90 13.97
CA GLN A 71 11.99 -6.85 14.44
C GLN A 71 11.18 -6.26 13.29
N VAL A 72 11.82 -6.02 12.14
CA VAL A 72 11.16 -5.50 10.94
C VAL A 72 10.16 -6.51 10.39
N TYR A 73 10.53 -7.79 10.34
CA TYR A 73 9.64 -8.86 9.91
C TYR A 73 8.43 -8.98 10.84
N GLN A 74 8.63 -8.97 12.16
CA GLN A 74 7.55 -9.00 13.14
C GLN A 74 6.60 -7.81 12.98
N LYS A 75 7.11 -6.60 12.74
CA LYS A 75 6.25 -5.43 12.47
C LYS A 75 5.39 -5.63 11.24
N ILE A 76 5.97 -6.10 10.12
CA ILE A 76 5.23 -6.35 8.88
C ILE A 76 4.16 -7.44 9.10
N GLN A 77 4.47 -8.50 9.85
CA GLN A 77 3.51 -9.57 10.18
C GLN A 77 2.35 -9.05 11.03
N ASN A 78 2.62 -8.20 12.03
CA ASN A 78 1.57 -7.59 12.85
C ASN A 78 0.64 -6.73 12.00
N GLU A 79 1.20 -5.91 11.11
CA GLU A 79 0.42 -5.09 10.20
C GLU A 79 -0.40 -5.93 9.21
N GLU A 80 0.17 -7.01 8.68
CA GLU A 80 -0.57 -7.96 7.84
C GLU A 80 -1.75 -8.59 8.59
N GLN A 81 -1.58 -8.91 9.88
CA GLN A 81 -2.66 -9.43 10.71
C GLN A 81 -3.77 -8.39 10.93
N LYS A 82 -3.44 -7.12 11.18
CA LYS A 82 -4.44 -6.04 11.30
C LYS A 82 -5.26 -5.89 10.01
N ILE A 83 -4.59 -5.96 8.86
CA ILE A 83 -5.22 -5.93 7.53
C ILE A 83 -6.16 -7.14 7.35
N GLN A 84 -5.72 -8.34 7.73
CA GLN A 84 -6.55 -9.55 7.67
C GLN A 84 -7.75 -9.49 8.62
N ASN A 85 -7.60 -8.83 9.77
CA ASN A 85 -8.68 -8.61 10.73
C ASN A 85 -9.68 -7.53 10.27
N GLY A 86 -9.39 -6.85 9.16
CA GLY A 86 -10.26 -5.83 8.58
C GLY A 86 -10.12 -4.44 9.20
N GLU A 87 -9.07 -4.17 9.99
CA GLU A 87 -8.85 -2.87 10.64
C GLU A 87 -8.75 -1.71 9.64
N TYR A 88 -8.42 -2.01 8.38
CA TYR A 88 -8.25 -1.05 7.30
C TYR A 88 -9.23 -1.24 6.13
N ASP A 89 -10.31 -2.00 6.33
CA ASP A 89 -11.30 -2.29 5.27
C ASP A 89 -11.96 -1.03 4.71
N GLN A 90 -12.06 0.03 5.51
CA GLN A 90 -12.53 1.35 5.09
C GLN A 90 -11.71 1.99 3.95
N TYR A 91 -10.51 1.48 3.67
CA TYR A 91 -9.64 1.96 2.60
C TYR A 91 -9.61 1.02 1.39
N LYS A 92 -10.29 -0.14 1.45
CA LYS A 92 -10.44 -1.05 0.31
C LYS A 92 -11.44 -0.42 -0.67
N ASN A 93 -10.91 0.32 -1.65
CA ASN A 93 -11.66 0.82 -2.81
C ASN A 93 -11.53 -0.15 -3.99
#